data_AF-A0A150TA09-F1
#
_entry.id   AF-A0A150TA09-F1
#
_cell.length_a   1.000
_cell.length_b   1.000
_cell.length_c   1.000
_cell.angle_alpha   90.00
_cell.angle_beta   90.00
_cell.angle_gamma   90.00
#
_symmetry.space_group_name_H-M   'P 1'
#
loop_
_entity.id
_entity.type
_entity.pdbx_description
1 polymer ?
#
loop_
_entity_poly.entity_id
_entity_poly.type
_entity_poly.pdbx_seq_one_letter_code
_entity_poly.pdbx_strand_id
1 'polypeptide(L)'
;DGAGDAPTPAVAGARTPAAPSAGAAKEGSNSGSAAGGTSWWCTASASVRVCGFAGACNYQMVFGNGTGNDRFMASQQAKRSCEASARAKGASAICVVQCSPR
;
A
#
# COMPACT_ATOMS: atom_id res chain seq x y z
N ASP A 1 27.34 -33.28 34.49
CA ASP A 1 27.60 -31.83 34.44
C ASP A 1 28.41 -31.42 33.22
N GLY A 2 27.96 -30.37 32.52
CA GLY A 2 28.88 -29.47 31.79
C GLY A 2 28.88 -29.55 30.26
N ALA A 3 27.86 -28.94 29.65
CA ALA A 3 27.81 -28.18 28.38
C ALA A 3 28.89 -28.38 27.29
N GLY A 4 28.42 -28.70 26.08
CA GLY A 4 29.16 -28.49 24.84
C GLY A 4 28.45 -29.10 23.64
N ASP A 5 27.38 -28.49 23.16
CA ASP A 5 26.78 -28.89 21.88
C ASP A 5 26.92 -27.74 20.87
N ALA A 6 27.89 -27.92 19.97
CA ALA A 6 27.84 -27.33 18.64
C ALA A 6 27.58 -28.48 17.67
N PRO A 7 26.74 -28.26 16.64
CA PRO A 7 27.35 -28.27 15.31
C PRO A 7 26.74 -27.25 14.33
N THR A 8 27.63 -26.53 13.65
CA THR A 8 27.50 -26.07 12.26
C THR A 8 27.69 -27.26 11.28
N PRO A 9 27.43 -27.17 9.95
CA PRO A 9 26.48 -26.39 9.15
C PRO A 9 25.76 -27.21 8.02
N ALA A 10 24.90 -26.53 7.23
CA ALA A 10 24.79 -26.64 5.76
C ALA A 10 23.71 -27.54 5.04
N VAL A 11 22.82 -26.81 4.33
CA VAL A 11 22.17 -27.00 2.99
C VAL A 11 21.09 -28.06 2.65
N ALA A 12 20.03 -27.53 2.03
CA ALA A 12 19.19 -28.00 0.91
C ALA A 12 18.17 -29.15 1.09
N GLY A 13 16.88 -28.83 0.86
CA GLY A 13 15.99 -29.71 0.10
C GLY A 13 14.57 -29.98 0.63
N ALA A 14 13.65 -29.05 0.35
CA ALA A 14 12.26 -29.28 -0.09
C ALA A 14 11.13 -29.74 0.89
N ARG A 15 9.99 -29.02 0.74
CA ARG A 15 8.56 -29.44 0.75
C ARG A 15 7.64 -29.03 1.94
N THR A 16 6.72 -28.13 1.58
CA THR A 16 5.27 -28.09 1.94
C THR A 16 4.82 -27.34 3.22
N PRO A 17 3.96 -26.30 3.11
CA PRO A 17 3.30 -25.66 4.26
C PRO A 17 2.01 -26.39 4.64
N ALA A 18 1.75 -26.60 5.93
CA ALA A 18 0.51 -27.18 6.45
C ALA A 18 -0.34 -26.16 7.24
N ALA A 19 -1.64 -26.29 7.01
CA ALA A 19 -2.73 -25.33 7.13
C ALA A 19 -3.35 -25.19 8.55
N PRO A 20 -4.31 -24.24 8.75
CA PRO A 20 -4.84 -23.79 10.04
C PRO A 20 -6.18 -24.44 10.43
N SER A 21 -6.59 -24.37 11.71
CA SER A 21 -7.95 -24.65 12.24
C SER A 21 -8.04 -24.22 13.72
N ALA A 22 -9.16 -23.82 14.34
CA ALA A 22 -10.48 -23.30 13.97
C ALA A 22 -11.27 -23.05 15.29
N GLY A 23 -12.19 -22.07 15.32
CA GLY A 23 -13.33 -21.94 16.27
C GLY A 23 -13.30 -20.68 17.17
N ALA A 24 -13.91 -19.53 16.79
CA ALA A 24 -15.34 -19.10 16.83
C ALA A 24 -15.81 -18.72 18.26
N ALA A 25 -16.48 -17.61 18.60
CA ALA A 25 -17.44 -16.67 17.94
C ALA A 25 -17.55 -15.38 18.83
N LYS A 26 -18.28 -14.28 18.59
CA LYS A 26 -18.79 -13.47 17.47
C LYS A 26 -19.73 -12.41 18.12
N GLU A 27 -19.52 -11.11 17.96
CA GLU A 27 -20.54 -10.04 18.15
C GLU A 27 -19.92 -8.70 17.66
N GLY A 28 -20.46 -7.93 16.72
CA GLY A 28 -21.61 -8.07 15.85
C GLY A 28 -21.50 -7.08 14.68
N SER A 29 -21.91 -7.54 13.49
CA SER A 29 -22.59 -6.86 12.38
C SER A 29 -22.28 -5.37 12.12
N ASN A 30 -21.76 -5.00 10.95
CA ASN A 30 -22.52 -5.12 9.69
C ASN A 30 -21.70 -5.71 8.53
N SER A 31 -21.85 -7.00 8.29
CA SER A 31 -21.98 -7.51 6.91
C SER A 31 -23.36 -7.10 6.39
N GLY A 32 -23.54 -5.79 6.19
CA GLY A 32 -24.53 -5.32 5.25
C GLY A 32 -24.00 -5.67 3.88
N SER A 33 -24.53 -6.73 3.27
CA SER A 33 -24.64 -6.76 1.82
C SER A 33 -25.42 -5.50 1.44
N ALA A 34 -24.72 -4.38 1.21
CA ALA A 34 -25.20 -3.42 0.25
C ALA A 34 -25.23 -4.21 -1.05
N ALA A 35 -26.40 -4.71 -1.41
CA ALA A 35 -26.70 -5.09 -2.79
C ALA A 35 -26.41 -3.83 -3.62
N GLY A 36 -25.18 -3.73 -4.17
CA GLY A 36 -24.58 -2.48 -4.65
C GLY A 36 -23.53 -1.90 -3.68
N GLY A 37 -22.44 -2.62 -3.43
CA GLY A 37 -21.37 -2.14 -2.55
C GLY A 37 -20.64 -0.97 -3.21
N THR A 38 -20.83 0.24 -2.67
CA THR A 38 -20.22 1.46 -3.18
C THR A 38 -18.70 1.30 -3.24
N SER A 39 -18.18 1.00 -4.42
CA SER A 39 -16.75 1.00 -4.65
C SER A 39 -16.29 2.45 -4.73
N TRP A 40 -15.08 2.74 -4.26
CA TRP A 40 -14.53 4.09 -4.29
C TRP A 40 -13.37 4.13 -5.26
N TRP A 41 -13.39 5.13 -6.14
CA TRP A 41 -12.27 5.50 -6.97
C TRP A 41 -11.67 6.80 -6.42
N CYS A 42 -10.40 6.74 -6.00
CA CYS A 42 -9.66 7.89 -5.52
C CYS A 42 -8.49 8.20 -6.45
N THR A 43 -8.36 9.47 -6.82
CA THR A 43 -7.20 9.99 -7.54
C THR A 43 -6.51 11.03 -6.66
N ALA A 44 -5.19 10.95 -6.60
CA ALA A 44 -4.33 11.87 -5.90
C ALA A 44 -3.47 12.62 -6.91
N SER A 45 -3.28 13.92 -6.71
CA SER A 45 -2.42 14.73 -7.57
C SER A 45 -1.55 15.67 -6.74
N ALA A 46 -0.35 15.95 -7.26
CA ALA A 46 0.53 16.98 -6.73
C ALA A 46 1.38 17.57 -7.84
N SER A 47 1.79 18.83 -7.66
CA SER A 47 2.85 19.45 -8.45
C SER A 47 4.17 19.29 -7.70
N VAL A 48 5.17 18.67 -8.34
CA VAL A 48 6.53 18.56 -7.79
C VAL A 48 7.50 19.41 -8.60
N ARG A 49 8.43 20.04 -7.89
CA ARG A 49 9.54 20.76 -8.52
C ARG A 49 10.68 19.79 -8.74
N VAL A 50 10.96 19.48 -10.01
CA VAL A 50 12.03 18.55 -10.41
C VAL A 50 13.18 19.38 -10.97
N CYS A 51 14.32 19.35 -10.31
CA CYS A 51 15.52 20.06 -10.73
C CYS A 51 16.45 19.12 -11.49
N GLY A 52 16.84 19.53 -12.70
CA GLY A 52 17.85 18.83 -13.50
C GLY A 52 19.27 19.23 -13.11
N PHE A 53 20.25 18.64 -13.79
CA PHE A 53 21.69 18.76 -13.48
C PHE A 53 22.29 20.16 -13.67
N ALA A 54 21.56 21.13 -14.23
CA ALA A 54 22.03 22.49 -14.51
C ALA A 54 21.29 23.57 -13.69
N GLY A 55 20.63 23.20 -12.59
CA GLY A 55 19.87 24.14 -11.74
C GLY A 55 18.52 24.57 -12.33
N ALA A 56 18.20 24.13 -13.55
CA ALA A 56 16.87 24.31 -14.13
C ALA A 56 15.86 23.39 -13.44
N CYS A 57 14.86 23.99 -12.79
CA CYS A 57 13.77 23.26 -12.14
C CYS A 57 12.47 23.45 -12.92
N ASN A 58 11.79 22.35 -13.21
CA ASN A 58 10.49 22.36 -13.86
C ASN A 58 9.43 21.77 -12.92
N TYR A 59 8.23 22.35 -12.92
CA TYR A 59 7.10 21.80 -12.21
C TYR A 59 6.49 20.68 -13.05
N GLN A 60 6.53 19.46 -12.53
CA GLN A 60 5.90 18.31 -13.14
C GLN A 60 4.72 17.87 -12.28
N MET A 61 3.62 17.52 -12.94
CA MET A 61 2.50 16.90 -12.24
C MET A 61 2.82 15.42 -11.98
N VAL A 62 2.41 14.95 -10.80
CA VAL A 62 2.39 13.54 -10.43
C VAL A 62 0.99 13.15 -10.01
N PHE A 63 0.65 11.90 -10.27
CA PHE A 63 -0.66 11.35 -10.00
C PHE A 63 -0.52 9.99 -9.32
N GLY A 64 -1.52 9.64 -8.53
CA GLY A 64 -1.66 8.32 -7.94
C GLY A 64 -3.13 7.93 -7.89
N ASN A 65 -3.41 6.65 -8.01
CA ASN A 65 -4.78 6.14 -7.99
C ASN A 65 -4.93 5.05 -6.92
N GLY A 66 -6.14 4.94 -6.39
CA GLY A 66 -6.49 3.93 -5.39
C GLY A 66 -7.94 3.55 -5.51
N THR A 67 -8.22 2.27 -5.27
CA THR A 67 -9.56 1.70 -5.40
C THR A 67 -9.84 0.77 -4.25
N GLY A 68 -11.07 0.77 -3.76
CA GLY A 68 -11.47 -0.17 -2.72
C GLY A 68 -12.92 0.00 -2.32
N ASN A 69 -13.40 -0.92 -1.50
CA ASN A 69 -14.76 -0.86 -0.95
C ASN A 69 -14.88 0.16 0.19
N ASP A 70 -13.75 0.64 0.71
CA ASP A 70 -13.65 1.67 1.73
C ASP A 70 -12.96 2.91 1.17
N ARG A 71 -13.59 4.08 1.36
CA ARG A 71 -13.09 5.38 0.87
C ARG A 71 -11.73 5.71 1.48
N PHE A 72 -11.54 5.43 2.76
CA PHE A 72 -10.31 5.78 3.47
C PHE A 72 -9.14 4.94 2.95
N MET A 73 -9.31 3.63 2.78
CA MET A 73 -8.31 2.75 2.19
C MET A 73 -7.98 3.14 0.74
N ALA A 74 -9.00 3.39 -0.09
CA ALA A 74 -8.81 3.86 -1.46
C ALA A 74 -8.02 5.19 -1.49
N SER A 75 -8.33 6.12 -0.57
CA SER A 75 -7.65 7.41 -0.48
C SER A 75 -6.18 7.29 -0.06
N GLN A 76 -5.88 6.43 0.92
CA GLN A 76 -4.52 6.17 1.36
C GLN A 76 -3.68 5.51 0.25
N GLN A 77 -4.28 4.59 -0.51
CA GLN A 77 -3.62 3.97 -1.65
C GLN A 77 -3.28 5.02 -2.71
N ALA A 78 -4.24 5.86 -3.10
CA ALA A 78 -4.02 6.94 -4.06
C ALA A 78 -2.93 7.90 -3.60
N LYS A 79 -2.97 8.32 -2.32
CA LYS A 79 -1.97 9.20 -1.72
C LYS A 79 -0.57 8.59 -1.78
N ARG A 80 -0.40 7.35 -1.29
CA ARG A 80 0.88 6.64 -1.31
C ARG A 80 1.43 6.48 -2.72
N SER A 81 0.57 6.18 -3.70
CA SER A 81 0.94 6.08 -5.10
C SER A 81 1.47 7.42 -5.65
N CYS A 82 0.77 8.53 -5.37
CA CYS A 82 1.19 9.86 -5.81
C CYS A 82 2.53 10.28 -5.15
N GLU A 83 2.70 10.03 -3.86
CA GLU A 83 3.94 10.32 -3.15
C GLU A 83 5.11 9.46 -3.65
N ALA A 84 4.86 8.20 -4.02
CA ALA A 84 5.86 7.36 -4.65
C ALA A 84 6.28 7.92 -6.03
N SER A 85 5.34 8.42 -6.84
CA SER A 85 5.65 9.08 -8.11
C SER A 85 6.43 10.38 -7.93
N ALA A 86 6.13 11.16 -6.88
CA ALA A 86 6.93 12.32 -6.51
C ALA A 86 8.38 11.93 -6.20
N ARG A 87 8.56 10.91 -5.35
CA ARG A 87 9.89 10.40 -4.96
C ARG A 87 10.66 9.85 -6.14
N ALA A 88 10.00 9.17 -7.07
CA ALA A 88 10.61 8.68 -8.31
C ALA A 88 11.14 9.82 -9.20
N LYS A 89 10.55 11.01 -9.10
CA LYS A 89 11.04 12.23 -9.76
C LYS A 89 12.07 13.00 -8.93
N GLY A 90 12.54 12.44 -7.81
CA GLY A 90 13.53 13.08 -6.93
C GLY A 90 12.97 14.21 -6.07
N ALA A 91 11.65 14.28 -5.88
CA ALA A 91 10.98 15.33 -5.11
C ALA A 91 10.08 14.75 -4.00
N SER A 92 9.78 15.56 -3.00
CA SER A 92 8.70 15.29 -2.04
C SER A 92 7.49 16.17 -2.38
N ALA A 93 6.29 15.64 -2.17
CA ALA A 93 5.05 16.36 -2.47
C ALA A 93 3.97 16.04 -1.45
N ILE A 94 3.08 17.01 -1.23
CA ILE A 94 1.82 16.79 -0.53
C ILE A 94 0.77 16.51 -1.60
N CYS A 95 0.28 15.28 -1.63
CA CYS A 95 -0.73 14.85 -2.59
C CYS A 95 -2.14 15.16 -2.09
N VAL A 96 -2.91 15.88 -2.91
CA VAL A 96 -4.33 16.15 -2.69
C VAL A 96 -5.13 15.00 -3.28
N VAL A 97 -6.02 14.40 -2.48
CA VAL A 97 -6.82 13.25 -2.88
C VAL A 97 -8.27 13.66 -3.12
N GLN A 98 -8.83 13.23 -4.25
CA GLN A 98 -10.23 13.34 -4.59
C GLN A 98 -10.81 11.95 -4.79
N CYS A 99 -11.89 11.64 -4.09
CA CYS A 99 -12.55 10.34 -4.15
C CYS A 99 -13.99 10.47 -4.62
N SER A 100 -14.35 9.65 -5.59
CA SER A 100 -15.70 9.52 -6.14
C SER A 100 -16.20 8.08 -5.93
N PRO A 101 -17.51 7.89 -5.69
CA PRO A 101 -18.09 6.56 -5.77
C PRO A 101 -17.97 6.04 -7.22
N ARG A 102 -17.75 4.74 -7.35
CA ARG A 102 -17.59 4.00 -8.60
C ARG A 102 -18.72 2.98 -8.73
#